data_AF-A0A386CA52-F1
#
_entry.id   AF-A0A386CA52-F1
#
_cell.length_a   1.000
_cell.length_b   1.000
_cell.length_c   1.000
_cell.angle_alpha   90.00
_cell.angle_beta   90.00
_cell.angle_gamma   90.00
#
_symmetry.space_group_name_H-M   'P 1'
#
loop_
_entity.id
_entity.type
_entity.pdbx_description
1 polymer ?
#
loop_
_entity_poly.entity_id
_entity_poly.type
_entity_poly.pdbx_seq_one_letter_code
_entity_poly.pdbx_strand_id
1 'polypeptide(L)'
;KAGVRYDGASTFAQDQLRSWYPSGSAAWEFTKQTGDLGGKLTYGKLRAAYGEVGTQPNPYLTVFSFLSGGAFQDGWGSILTASQNGFGGLFSDTTRATQLKPERTRELELGTDLGLFNDVADLSFTWYRRTSKDVILTLPVPATTGFINAASNGAEIRNSGTEWALNVRPITKR
;
A
#
# COMPACT_ATOMS: atom_id res chain seq x y z
N LYS A 1 11.52 2.61 18.72
CA LYS A 1 11.90 3.58 17.67
C LYS A 1 10.65 4.37 17.30
N ALA A 2 10.78 5.66 16.98
CA ALA A 2 9.67 6.47 16.50
C ALA A 2 10.18 7.37 15.38
N GLY A 3 9.30 7.73 14.46
CA GLY A 3 9.65 8.57 13.31
C GLY A 3 8.41 9.23 12.71
N VAL A 4 8.62 10.34 12.04
CA VAL A 4 7.59 11.02 11.25
C VAL A 4 8.19 11.40 9.90
N ARG A 5 7.44 11.18 8.83
CA ARG A 5 7.83 11.54 7.47
C ARG A 5 6.86 12.56 6.89
N TYR A 6 7.37 13.51 6.11
CA TYR A 6 6.60 14.52 5.40
C TYR A 6 6.94 14.47 3.91
N ASP A 7 6.03 13.96 3.09
CA ASP A 7 6.26 13.79 1.66
C ASP A 7 5.32 14.67 0.83
N GLY A 8 5.79 15.04 -0.35
CA GLY A 8 5.01 15.70 -1.40
C GLY A 8 5.28 15.07 -2.76
N ALA A 9 4.29 15.07 -3.64
CA ALA A 9 4.38 14.57 -5.00
C ALA A 9 3.72 15.55 -5.98
N SER A 10 4.30 15.70 -7.17
CA SER A 10 3.74 16.55 -8.23
C SER A 10 2.42 16.04 -8.80
N THR A 11 2.08 14.78 -8.54
CA THR A 11 0.81 14.17 -8.97
C THR A 11 -0.35 14.42 -8.01
N PHE A 12 -0.11 15.04 -6.85
CA PHE A 12 -1.18 15.42 -5.94
C PHE A 12 -2.03 16.56 -6.49
N ALA A 13 -3.29 16.64 -6.02
CA ALA A 13 -4.13 17.79 -6.30
C ALA A 13 -3.49 19.07 -5.71
N GLN A 14 -3.70 20.22 -6.36
CA GLN A 14 -3.02 21.47 -6.02
C GLN A 14 -3.28 21.94 -4.58
N ASP A 15 -4.36 21.47 -3.96
CA ASP A 15 -4.76 21.76 -2.58
C ASP A 15 -4.17 20.80 -1.53
N GLN A 16 -3.61 19.65 -1.93
CA GLN A 16 -3.08 18.60 -1.04
C GLN A 16 -1.68 18.11 -1.44
N LEU A 17 -0.74 19.04 -1.67
CA LEU A 17 0.60 18.75 -2.18
C LEU A 17 1.51 17.98 -1.21
N ARG A 18 1.16 17.86 0.07
CA ARG A 18 2.01 17.22 1.08
C ARG A 18 1.21 16.51 2.16
N SER A 19 1.82 15.51 2.79
CA SER A 19 1.18 14.70 3.83
C SER A 19 2.18 14.14 4.84
N TRP A 20 1.71 13.99 6.08
CA TRP A 20 2.49 13.44 7.20
C TRP A 20 2.20 11.95 7.40
N TYR A 21 3.24 11.18 7.68
CA TYR A 21 3.21 9.73 7.88
C TYR A 21 4.00 9.35 9.14
N PRO A 22 3.32 9.20 10.29
CA PRO A 22 3.98 8.78 11.53
C PRO A 22 4.25 7.27 11.54
N SER A 23 5.26 6.87 12.30
CA SER A 23 5.56 5.46 12.57
C SER A 23 6.20 5.30 13.96
N GLY A 24 6.02 4.12 14.54
CA GLY A 24 6.57 3.78 15.84
C GLY A 24 6.67 2.28 16.03
N SER A 25 7.65 1.84 16.78
CA SER A 25 7.81 0.45 17.18
C SER A 25 8.44 0.34 18.56
N ALA A 26 8.04 -0.70 19.28
CA ALA A 26 8.59 -1.07 20.56
C ALA A 26 8.89 -2.57 20.56
N ALA A 27 9.97 -2.94 21.23
CA ALA A 27 10.29 -4.33 21.46
C ALA A 27 10.83 -4.48 22.88
N TRP A 28 10.39 -5.54 23.54
CA TRP A 28 10.83 -5.89 24.89
C TRP A 28 11.31 -7.33 24.90
N GLU A 29 12.61 -7.48 25.10
CA GLU A 29 13.26 -8.77 25.34
C GLU A 29 13.16 -9.09 26.83
N PHE A 30 12.12 -9.83 27.21
CA PHE A 30 11.78 -10.10 28.60
C PHE A 30 12.70 -11.15 29.25
N THR A 31 13.37 -11.98 28.45
CA THR A 31 14.37 -12.95 28.94
C THR A 31 15.61 -12.29 29.53
N LYS A 32 15.85 -11.01 29.25
CA LYS A 32 16.89 -10.23 29.95
C LYS A 32 16.63 -10.07 31.45
N GLN A 33 15.36 -10.11 31.87
CA GLN A 33 14.97 -9.97 33.28
C GLN A 33 14.66 -11.33 33.92
N THR A 34 14.03 -12.25 33.19
CA THR A 34 13.68 -13.57 33.72
C THR A 34 14.83 -14.56 33.71
N GLY A 35 15.86 -14.31 32.90
CA GLY A 35 16.90 -15.28 32.60
C GLY A 35 16.37 -16.44 31.75
N ASP A 36 17.23 -17.43 31.54
CA ASP A 36 16.89 -18.70 30.93
C ASP A 36 16.00 -19.53 31.87
N LEU A 37 14.86 -20.02 31.36
CA LEU A 37 13.93 -20.86 32.10
C LEU A 37 14.30 -22.35 32.00
N GLY A 38 15.53 -22.67 32.43
CA GLY A 38 16.03 -24.05 32.48
C GLY A 38 16.18 -24.70 31.10
N GLY A 39 16.63 -23.94 30.11
CA GLY A 39 16.82 -24.34 28.73
C GLY A 39 15.53 -24.43 27.91
N LYS A 40 14.34 -24.38 28.53
CA LYS A 40 13.07 -24.44 27.80
C LYS A 40 12.80 -23.16 26.99
N LEU A 41 13.22 -22.02 27.53
CA LEU A 41 13.12 -20.71 26.90
C LEU A 41 14.42 -19.95 27.12
N THR A 42 15.26 -19.92 26.09
CA THR A 42 16.56 -19.24 26.08
C THR A 42 16.47 -17.80 25.60
N TYR A 43 15.49 -17.50 24.75
CA TYR A 43 15.25 -16.15 24.23
C TYR A 43 13.76 -15.87 24.14
N GLY A 44 13.36 -14.65 24.49
CA GLY A 44 11.98 -14.22 24.42
C GLY A 44 11.87 -12.72 24.22
N LYS A 45 11.20 -12.33 23.12
CA LYS A 45 10.97 -10.93 22.77
C LYS A 45 9.55 -10.71 22.29
N LEU A 46 8.87 -9.74 22.88
CA LEU A 46 7.61 -9.19 22.37
C LEU A 46 7.91 -7.95 21.52
N ARG A 47 7.21 -7.79 20.39
CA ARG A 47 7.33 -6.64 19.50
C ARG A 47 5.96 -6.11 19.08
N ALA A 48 5.87 -4.80 18.98
CA ALA A 48 4.71 -4.10 18.43
C ALA A 48 5.20 -2.98 17.50
N ALA A 49 4.56 -2.81 16.35
CA ALA A 49 4.87 -1.76 15.41
C ALA A 49 3.59 -1.17 14.80
N TYR A 50 3.60 0.14 14.60
CA TYR A 50 2.57 0.88 13.89
C TYR A 50 3.23 1.80 12.86
N GLY A 51 2.66 1.88 11.66
CA GLY A 51 3.15 2.78 10.64
C GLY A 51 2.07 3.24 9.68
N GLU A 52 2.23 4.44 9.17
CA GLU A 52 1.47 4.94 8.03
C GLU A 52 2.40 5.15 6.84
N VAL A 53 1.94 4.79 5.64
CA VAL A 53 2.63 5.09 4.38
C VAL A 53 1.63 5.62 3.35
N GLY A 54 2.09 6.52 2.50
CA GLY A 54 1.29 7.13 1.45
C GLY A 54 1.69 6.65 0.06
N THR A 55 0.71 6.43 -0.81
CA THR A 55 0.90 6.21 -2.24
C THR A 55 0.33 7.39 -3.00
N GLN A 56 1.12 7.91 -3.95
CA GLN A 56 0.71 9.04 -4.78
C GLN A 56 -0.21 8.61 -5.94
N PRO A 57 -1.08 9.50 -6.44
CA PRO A 57 -1.82 9.25 -7.67
C PRO A 57 -0.90 9.00 -8.85
N ASN A 58 -1.39 8.23 -9.82
CA ASN A 58 -0.73 8.13 -11.12
C ASN A 58 -0.61 9.50 -11.79
N PRO A 59 0.40 9.70 -12.65
CA PRO A 59 0.57 10.94 -13.40
C PRO A 59 -0.69 11.32 -14.18
N TYR A 60 -0.88 12.63 -14.33
CA TYR A 60 -1.90 13.26 -15.16
C TYR A 60 -3.37 13.08 -14.76
N LEU A 61 -3.68 12.38 -13.65
CA LEU A 61 -5.07 12.27 -13.14
C LEU A 61 -5.64 13.59 -12.59
N THR A 62 -4.77 14.51 -12.17
CA THR A 62 -5.14 15.81 -11.57
C THR A 62 -5.07 16.98 -12.54
N VAL A 63 -4.72 16.73 -13.81
CA VAL A 63 -4.73 17.74 -14.88
C VAL A 63 -5.63 17.30 -16.02
N PHE A 64 -6.03 18.25 -16.87
CA PHE A 64 -6.72 17.91 -18.10
C PHE A 64 -5.68 17.48 -19.13
N SER A 65 -5.75 16.24 -19.58
CA SER A 65 -4.82 15.69 -20.57
C SER A 65 -5.56 15.24 -21.82
N PHE A 66 -4.90 15.39 -22.96
CA PHE A 66 -5.40 14.96 -24.25
C PHE A 66 -4.47 13.90 -24.82
N LEU A 67 -5.06 12.87 -25.41
CA LEU A 67 -4.40 11.84 -26.18
C LEU A 67 -4.61 12.11 -27.66
N SER A 68 -3.69 11.67 -28.51
CA SER A 68 -3.78 11.80 -29.97
C SER A 68 -3.94 10.42 -30.61
N GLY A 69 -4.75 10.34 -31.67
CA GLY A 69 -4.88 9.11 -32.48
C GLY A 69 -5.81 8.05 -31.86
N GLY A 70 -6.89 8.49 -31.23
CA GLY A 70 -7.90 7.60 -30.64
C GLY A 70 -8.61 6.73 -31.67
N ALA A 71 -8.93 5.51 -31.26
CA ALA A 71 -9.76 4.56 -31.99
C ALA A 71 -11.05 4.34 -31.20
N PHE A 72 -12.19 4.49 -31.88
CA PHE A 72 -13.52 4.40 -31.28
C PHE A 72 -14.31 3.30 -32.00
N GLN A 73 -14.98 2.46 -31.23
CA GLN A 73 -15.78 1.36 -31.76
C GLN A 73 -17.06 1.24 -30.94
N ASP A 74 -18.19 1.16 -31.63
CA ASP A 74 -19.53 1.03 -31.05
C ASP A 74 -20.08 -0.41 -31.12
N GLY A 75 -19.32 -1.31 -31.75
CA GLY A 75 -19.69 -2.73 -31.95
C GLY A 75 -20.55 -2.99 -33.19
N TRP A 76 -20.99 -1.95 -33.91
CA TRP A 76 -21.91 -2.05 -35.05
C TRP A 76 -21.28 -1.64 -36.38
N GLY A 77 -19.98 -1.32 -36.39
CA GLY A 77 -19.27 -0.89 -37.60
C GLY A 77 -17.75 -1.01 -37.52
N SER A 78 -17.09 -0.43 -38.52
CA SER A 78 -15.63 -0.32 -38.56
C SER A 78 -15.12 0.63 -37.47
N ILE A 79 -13.92 0.37 -36.97
CA ILE A 79 -13.25 1.25 -36.01
C ILE A 79 -13.09 2.64 -36.63
N LEU A 80 -13.60 3.66 -35.93
CA LEU A 80 -13.41 5.06 -36.28
C LEU A 80 -12.09 5.53 -35.67
N THR A 81 -11.16 5.96 -36.51
CA THR A 81 -9.93 6.60 -36.05
C THR A 81 -10.06 8.11 -36.14
N ALA A 82 -9.76 8.81 -35.04
CA ALA A 82 -9.63 10.26 -35.08
C ALA A 82 -8.29 10.61 -35.71
N SER A 83 -8.18 10.54 -37.05
CA SER A 83 -6.99 11.00 -37.78
C SER A 83 -7.36 11.65 -39.11
N GLN A 84 -6.62 12.71 -39.47
CA GLN A 84 -6.69 13.37 -40.77
C GLN A 84 -5.27 13.59 -41.31
N ASN A 85 -5.02 13.14 -42.54
CA ASN A 85 -3.71 13.29 -43.21
C ASN A 85 -2.51 12.77 -42.39
N GLY A 86 -2.70 11.69 -41.62
CA GLY A 86 -1.66 11.13 -40.75
C GLY A 86 -1.48 11.85 -39.41
N PHE A 87 -2.24 12.92 -39.13
CA PHE A 87 -2.27 13.59 -37.83
C PHE A 87 -3.43 13.06 -37.00
N GLY A 88 -3.18 12.69 -35.74
CA GLY A 88 -4.22 12.23 -34.83
C GLY A 88 -5.00 13.39 -34.21
N GLY A 89 -6.32 13.31 -34.24
CA GLY A 89 -7.20 14.18 -33.47
C GLY A 89 -7.02 14.00 -31.97
N LEU A 90 -7.30 15.06 -31.22
CA LEU A 90 -7.15 15.09 -29.77
C LEU A 90 -8.45 14.68 -29.09
N PHE A 91 -8.36 13.83 -28.08
CA PHE A 91 -9.50 13.42 -27.25
C PHE A 91 -9.07 13.23 -25.80
N SER A 92 -10.05 13.15 -24.90
CA SER A 92 -9.84 12.80 -23.49
C SER A 92 -10.97 11.87 -23.07
N ASP A 93 -10.64 10.74 -22.45
CA ASP A 93 -11.60 9.74 -22.01
C ASP A 93 -11.82 9.76 -20.49
N THR A 94 -10.96 10.47 -19.77
CA THR A 94 -10.89 10.49 -18.31
C THR A 94 -11.00 11.92 -17.81
N THR A 95 -11.97 12.19 -16.93
CA THR A 95 -12.11 13.52 -16.33
C THR A 95 -10.95 13.85 -15.39
N ARG A 96 -10.60 15.14 -15.31
CA ARG A 96 -9.66 15.65 -14.31
C ARG A 96 -10.24 15.49 -12.90
N ALA A 97 -9.51 14.81 -12.03
CA ALA A 97 -9.89 14.68 -10.63
C ALA A 97 -9.35 15.88 -9.81
N THR A 98 -10.25 16.65 -9.20
CA THR A 98 -9.90 17.91 -8.50
C THR A 98 -9.62 17.74 -7.01
N GLN A 99 -9.96 16.59 -6.42
CA GLN A 99 -9.89 16.36 -4.97
C GLN A 99 -9.14 15.07 -4.61
N LEU A 100 -8.20 14.63 -5.45
CA LEU A 100 -7.43 13.42 -5.18
C LEU A 100 -6.49 13.60 -3.98
N LYS A 101 -6.67 12.70 -3.01
CA LYS A 101 -5.81 12.55 -1.84
C LYS A 101 -4.81 11.41 -2.07
N PRO A 102 -3.67 11.41 -1.37
CA PRO A 102 -2.81 10.23 -1.33
C PRO A 102 -3.58 9.03 -0.76
N GLU A 103 -3.42 7.85 -1.36
CA GLU A 103 -3.84 6.60 -0.71
C GLU A 103 -3.02 6.43 0.56
N ARG A 104 -3.69 6.09 1.67
CA ARG A 104 -3.04 5.97 2.98
C ARG A 104 -3.17 4.55 3.51
N THR A 105 -2.05 3.85 3.59
CA THR A 105 -1.95 2.54 4.21
C THR A 105 -1.52 2.68 5.66
N ARG A 106 -2.29 2.11 6.58
CA ARG A 106 -1.94 1.99 8.01
C ARG A 106 -1.73 0.53 8.36
N GLU A 107 -0.67 0.25 9.11
CA GLU A 107 -0.28 -1.10 9.47
C GLU A 107 0.00 -1.18 10.96
N LEU A 108 -0.59 -2.18 11.61
CA LEU A 108 -0.33 -2.57 12.98
C LEU A 108 0.17 -4.02 12.98
N GLU A 109 1.34 -4.23 13.57
CA GLU A 109 1.95 -5.54 13.76
C GLU A 109 2.17 -5.80 15.25
N LEU A 110 1.81 -7.00 15.69
CA LEU A 110 2.12 -7.53 17.01
C LEU A 110 2.82 -8.86 16.81
N GLY A 111 3.96 -9.09 17.47
CA GLY A 111 4.70 -10.31 17.28
C GLY A 111 5.47 -10.75 18.51
N THR A 112 5.89 -12.00 18.48
CA THR A 112 6.79 -12.58 19.46
C THR A 112 7.84 -13.43 18.76
N ASP A 113 9.05 -13.43 19.31
CA ASP A 113 10.14 -14.29 18.90
C ASP A 113 10.62 -15.06 20.12
N LEU A 114 10.70 -16.38 20.02
CA LEU A 114 11.05 -17.30 21.10
C LEU A 114 12.18 -18.23 20.64
N GLY A 115 13.23 -18.33 21.46
CA GLY A 115 14.27 -19.36 21.36
C GLY A 115 14.01 -20.44 22.41
N LEU A 116 13.96 -21.70 21.98
CA LEU A 116 13.48 -22.83 22.76
C LEU A 116 14.51 -23.96 22.81
N PHE A 117 14.52 -24.70 23.91
CA PHE A 117 15.30 -25.93 24.10
C PHE A 117 16.81 -25.76 23.87
N ASN A 118 17.42 -24.75 24.50
CA ASN A 118 18.83 -24.38 24.28
C ASN A 118 19.12 -24.05 22.81
N ASP A 119 18.29 -23.17 22.23
CA ASP A 119 18.35 -22.71 20.83
C ASP A 119 18.25 -23.83 19.77
N VAL A 120 17.71 -24.98 20.15
CA VAL A 120 17.38 -26.08 19.22
C VAL A 120 16.20 -25.70 18.32
N ALA A 121 15.28 -24.85 18.80
CA ALA A 121 14.19 -24.35 17.98
C ALA A 121 13.97 -22.85 18.16
N ASP A 122 13.64 -22.16 17.07
CA ASP A 122 13.18 -20.77 17.09
C ASP A 122 11.74 -20.72 16.56
N LEU A 123 10.87 -20.03 17.29
CA LEU A 123 9.51 -19.76 16.90
C LEU A 123 9.30 -18.25 16.78
N SER A 124 8.87 -17.80 15.60
CA SER A 124 8.41 -16.44 15.38
C SER A 124 6.94 -16.45 15.02
N PHE A 125 6.18 -15.58 15.66
CA PHE A 125 4.78 -15.33 15.37
C PHE A 125 4.58 -13.83 15.14
N THR A 126 3.84 -13.49 14.09
CA THR A 126 3.37 -12.13 13.84
C THR A 126 1.88 -12.18 13.56
N TRP A 127 1.10 -11.33 14.21
CA TRP A 127 -0.22 -10.93 13.75
C TRP A 127 -0.13 -9.54 13.15
N TYR A 128 -0.76 -9.33 11.99
CA TYR A 128 -0.78 -8.02 11.35
C TYR A 128 -2.19 -7.64 10.90
N ARG A 129 -2.42 -6.34 10.86
CA ARG A 129 -3.58 -5.72 10.22
C ARG A 129 -3.12 -4.49 9.45
N ARG A 130 -3.28 -4.55 8.13
CA ARG A 130 -2.98 -3.49 7.18
C ARG A 130 -4.27 -2.99 6.54
N THR A 131 -4.51 -1.69 6.57
CA THR A 131 -5.69 -1.05 5.98
C THR A 131 -5.25 0.09 5.06
N SER A 132 -5.47 -0.07 3.76
CA SER A 132 -5.35 0.99 2.75
C SER A 132 -6.67 1.73 2.64
N LYS A 133 -6.70 3.02 2.95
CA LYS A 133 -7.84 3.92 2.78
C LYS A 133 -7.57 4.90 1.65
N ASP A 134 -8.66 5.47 1.13
CA ASP A 134 -8.60 6.43 0.03
C ASP A 134 -7.88 5.84 -1.20
N VAL A 135 -8.09 4.54 -1.46
CA VAL A 135 -7.51 3.86 -2.62
C VAL A 135 -7.99 4.56 -3.88
N ILE A 136 -7.03 4.94 -4.74
CA ILE A 136 -7.28 5.69 -5.96
C ILE A 136 -7.71 4.72 -7.05
N LEU A 137 -8.93 4.90 -7.55
CA LEU A 137 -9.51 4.06 -8.59
C LEU A 137 -9.89 4.92 -9.79
N THR A 138 -9.73 4.37 -10.99
CA THR A 138 -10.32 4.92 -12.22
C THR A 138 -11.56 4.10 -12.54
N LEU A 139 -12.73 4.70 -12.42
CA LEU A 139 -14.03 4.03 -12.53
C LEU A 139 -14.79 4.51 -13.77
N PRO A 140 -15.56 3.63 -14.42
CA PRO A 140 -16.39 4.02 -15.55
C PRO A 140 -17.49 4.99 -15.10
N VAL A 141 -17.77 6.00 -15.91
CA VAL A 141 -18.84 6.98 -15.70
C VAL A 141 -19.77 7.05 -16.92
N PRO A 142 -21.02 7.53 -16.75
CA PRO A 142 -21.92 7.71 -17.89
C PRO A 142 -21.32 8.68 -18.94
N ALA A 143 -21.38 8.29 -20.21
CA ALA A 143 -20.86 9.08 -21.32
C ALA A 143 -21.54 10.47 -21.47
N THR A 144 -22.71 10.66 -20.86
CA THR A 144 -23.40 11.96 -20.79
C THR A 144 -22.60 13.03 -20.04
N THR A 145 -21.61 12.63 -19.25
CA THR A 145 -20.65 13.55 -18.60
C THR A 145 -19.62 14.14 -19.57
N GLY A 146 -19.53 13.60 -20.80
CA GLY A 146 -18.48 13.92 -21.76
C GLY A 146 -17.20 13.08 -21.61
N PHE A 147 -17.16 12.15 -20.64
CA PHE A 147 -16.05 11.23 -20.37
C PHE A 147 -16.59 9.81 -20.17
N ILE A 148 -15.70 8.81 -20.25
CA ILE A 148 -16.03 7.41 -19.96
C ILE A 148 -15.40 6.93 -18.65
N ASN A 149 -14.43 7.67 -18.11
CA ASN A 149 -13.75 7.34 -16.86
C ASN A 149 -13.64 8.56 -15.92
N ALA A 150 -13.62 8.30 -14.61
CA ALA A 150 -13.28 9.27 -13.58
C ALA A 150 -12.37 8.66 -12.51
N ALA A 151 -11.33 9.39 -12.12
CA ALA A 151 -10.46 9.00 -11.01
C ALA A 151 -10.96 9.57 -9.67
N SER A 152 -11.03 8.73 -8.63
CA SER A 152 -11.43 9.14 -7.29
C SER A 152 -10.81 8.26 -6.20
N ASN A 153 -10.74 8.79 -4.98
CA ASN A 153 -10.49 7.98 -3.78
C ASN A 153 -11.79 7.28 -3.41
N GLY A 154 -11.88 5.96 -3.61
CA GLY A 154 -13.17 5.26 -3.62
C GLY A 154 -13.21 3.94 -2.86
N ALA A 155 -12.09 3.45 -2.35
CA ALA A 155 -12.06 2.15 -1.68
C ALA A 155 -11.24 2.12 -0.39
N GLU A 156 -11.62 1.19 0.48
CA GLU A 156 -10.84 0.73 1.63
C GLU A 156 -10.54 -0.75 1.43
N ILE A 157 -9.25 -1.11 1.48
CA ILE A 157 -8.79 -2.49 1.37
C ILE A 157 -8.13 -2.86 2.70
N ARG A 158 -8.59 -3.95 3.31
CA ARG A 158 -8.02 -4.48 4.55
C ARG A 158 -7.41 -5.85 4.28
N ASN A 159 -6.14 -5.99 4.64
CA ASN A 159 -5.46 -7.27 4.73
C ASN A 159 -5.09 -7.54 6.20
N SER A 160 -5.35 -8.75 6.69
CA SER A 160 -4.96 -9.16 8.03
C SER A 160 -4.66 -10.64 8.04
N GLY A 161 -3.69 -11.03 8.84
CA GLY A 161 -3.29 -12.42 8.92
C GLY A 161 -2.37 -12.69 10.09
N THR A 162 -1.97 -13.94 10.17
CA THR A 162 -0.91 -14.40 11.07
C THR A 162 0.18 -15.05 10.27
N GLU A 163 1.42 -14.77 10.64
CA GLU A 163 2.62 -15.37 10.08
C GLU A 163 3.29 -16.19 11.18
N TRP A 164 3.67 -17.41 10.84
CA TRP A 164 4.33 -18.34 11.72
C TRP A 164 5.59 -18.83 11.04
N ALA A 165 6.71 -18.78 11.75
CA ALA A 165 7.96 -19.37 11.30
C ALA A 165 8.54 -20.23 12.42
N LEU A 166 8.85 -21.48 12.08
CA LEU A 166 9.50 -22.42 12.97
C LEU A 166 10.80 -22.88 12.33
N ASN A 167 11.91 -22.66 13.03
CA ASN A 167 13.21 -23.21 12.67
C ASN A 167 13.57 -24.28 13.71
N VAL A 168 14.03 -25.45 13.27
CA VAL A 168 14.48 -26.52 14.15
C VAL A 168 15.86 -27.00 13.70
N ARG A 169 16.78 -27.10 14.67
CA ARG A 169 18.16 -27.57 14.51
C ARG A 169 18.30 -28.92 15.23
N PRO A 170 17.92 -30.04 14.60
CA PRO A 170 17.89 -31.35 15.26
C PRO A 170 19.30 -31.87 15.65
N ILE A 171 20.35 -31.35 15.03
CA ILE A 171 21.74 -31.66 15.39
C ILE A 171 22.47 -30.33 15.62
N THR A 172 22.78 -30.05 16.87
CA THR A 172 23.69 -28.96 17.27
C THR A 172 25.04 -29.59 17.59
N LYS A 173 26.02 -29.46 16.69
CA LYS A 173 27.41 -29.79 17.04
C LYS A 173 27.89 -28.74 18.03
N ARG A 174 28.25 -29.18 19.24
CA ARG A 174 28.97 -28.38 20.22
C ARG A 174 30.39 -28.09 19.75
#